data_AF-A0A1H8WCQ9-F1
#
_entry.id   AF-A0A1H8WCQ9-F1
#
_cell.length_a   1.000
_cell.length_b   1.000
_cell.length_c   1.000
_cell.angle_alpha   90.00
_cell.angle_beta   90.00
_cell.angle_gamma   90.00
#
_symmetry.space_group_name_H-M   'P 1'
#
loop_
_entity.id
_entity.type
_entity.pdbx_description
1 polymer ?
#
loop_
_entity_poly.entity_id
_entity_poly.type
_entity_poly.pdbx_seq_one_letter_code
_entity_poly.pdbx_strand_id
1 'polypeptide(L)'
;MSATTSPAFADELETLKSRLDALETKNDELEARVDELETENQQLEERVDTLEAETDQLEATVDDQAETIESHHVDLAEYTARVRKLETNYESAHEHRKRLQQQFHELTTDDIATSEDDVTSLSPLQQVVAFSKDAVQELTSNEKRARYIAKGISDYATKVPAGYTIDSSTISTVLRSKDGESPHTETVSRVMEFLNRFGKDETKLVKRRGTKRVVFTEQAVADLESATNEDTRSITDVVMWWRQ
;
A
#
# COMPACT_ATOMS: atom_id res chain seq x y z
N MET A 1 85.54 -84.31 20.62
CA MET A 1 84.71 -84.69 19.46
C MET A 1 84.14 -83.41 18.89
N SER A 2 84.81 -82.86 17.88
CA SER A 2 84.34 -81.64 17.22
C SER A 2 83.22 -82.05 16.28
N ALA A 3 82.00 -81.65 16.59
CA ALA A 3 80.89 -81.73 15.65
C ALA A 3 81.22 -80.77 14.50
N THR A 4 81.74 -81.31 13.40
CA THR A 4 81.79 -80.59 12.12
C THR A 4 80.34 -80.44 11.65
N THR A 5 79.70 -79.36 12.07
CA THR A 5 78.51 -78.86 11.38
C THR A 5 78.92 -78.69 9.90
N SER A 6 78.30 -79.46 9.01
CA SER A 6 78.60 -79.38 7.58
C SER A 6 78.39 -77.94 7.12
N PRO A 7 79.32 -77.31 6.36
CA PRO A 7 79.22 -75.91 5.94
C PRO A 7 77.89 -75.59 5.24
N ALA A 8 77.32 -76.54 4.50
CA ALA A 8 76.00 -76.41 3.88
C ALA A 8 74.85 -76.14 4.87
N PHE A 9 74.87 -76.74 6.06
CA PHE A 9 73.85 -76.48 7.09
C PHE A 9 73.99 -75.10 7.73
N ALA A 10 75.21 -74.54 7.77
CA ALA A 10 75.43 -73.20 8.28
C ALA A 10 74.87 -72.14 7.30
N ASP A 11 75.10 -72.34 6.00
CA ASP A 11 74.60 -71.46 4.93
C ASP A 11 73.05 -71.48 4.86
N GLU A 12 72.44 -72.66 5.01
CA GLU A 12 70.98 -72.79 5.10
C GLU A 12 70.40 -72.04 6.30
N LEU A 13 71.07 -72.11 7.46
CA LEU A 13 70.63 -71.45 8.69
C LEU A 13 70.78 -69.93 8.62
N GLU A 14 71.83 -69.43 7.98
CA GLU A 14 72.01 -68.00 7.69
C GLU A 14 70.93 -67.50 6.71
N THR A 15 70.64 -68.27 5.67
CA THR A 15 69.55 -67.97 4.73
C THR A 15 68.19 -67.93 5.45
N LEU A 16 67.93 -68.88 6.36
CA LEU A 16 66.69 -68.93 7.12
C LEU A 16 66.53 -67.73 8.05
N LYS A 17 67.62 -67.31 8.72
CA LYS A 17 67.65 -66.09 9.55
C LYS A 17 67.32 -64.84 8.73
N SER A 18 67.98 -64.67 7.59
CA SER A 18 67.71 -63.51 6.72
C SER A 18 66.26 -63.48 6.24
N ARG A 19 65.64 -64.63 5.96
CA ARG A 19 64.21 -64.71 5.62
C ARG A 19 63.31 -64.40 6.81
N LEU A 20 63.70 -64.80 8.02
CA LEU A 20 62.97 -64.47 9.24
C LEU A 20 63.00 -62.97 9.50
N ASP A 21 64.18 -62.34 9.46
CA ASP A 21 64.34 -60.89 9.64
C ASP A 21 63.49 -60.11 8.61
N ALA A 22 63.47 -60.56 7.35
CA ALA A 22 62.66 -59.96 6.30
C ALA A 22 61.15 -60.16 6.50
N LEU A 23 60.73 -61.26 7.15
CA LEU A 23 59.33 -61.49 7.52
C LEU A 23 58.92 -60.63 8.71
N GLU A 24 59.79 -60.48 9.71
CA GLU A 24 59.57 -59.59 10.86
C GLU A 24 59.37 -58.15 10.40
N THR A 25 60.27 -57.63 9.55
CA THR A 25 60.11 -56.26 8.98
C THR A 25 58.79 -56.10 8.22
N LYS A 26 58.40 -57.10 7.41
CA LYS A 26 57.10 -57.05 6.70
C LYS A 26 55.92 -57.10 7.63
N ASN A 27 56.03 -57.82 8.74
CA ASN A 27 54.96 -57.89 9.73
C ASN A 27 54.79 -56.53 10.43
N ASP A 28 55.90 -55.89 10.82
CA ASP A 28 55.88 -54.54 11.40
C ASP A 28 55.27 -53.52 10.42
N GLU A 29 55.60 -53.60 9.13
CA GLU A 29 54.99 -52.75 8.08
C GLU A 29 53.48 -53.00 7.92
N LEU A 30 53.05 -54.26 8.03
CA LEU A 30 51.63 -54.61 7.95
C LEU A 30 50.86 -54.12 9.18
N GLU A 31 51.42 -54.27 10.38
CA GLU A 31 50.83 -53.76 11.63
C GLU A 31 50.64 -52.25 11.55
N ALA A 32 51.66 -51.50 11.12
CA ALA A 32 51.56 -50.05 10.95
C ALA A 32 50.47 -49.64 9.93
N ARG A 33 50.31 -50.42 8.86
CA ARG A 33 49.26 -50.16 7.85
C ARG A 33 47.87 -50.50 8.35
N VAL A 34 47.73 -51.51 9.21
CA VAL A 34 46.46 -51.82 9.87
C VAL A 34 46.06 -50.68 10.81
N ASP A 35 46.98 -50.17 11.62
CA ASP A 35 46.72 -49.04 12.52
C ASP A 35 46.28 -47.78 11.75
N GLU A 36 46.90 -47.50 10.60
CA GLU A 36 46.50 -46.39 9.71
C GLU A 36 45.07 -46.58 9.17
N LEU A 37 44.73 -47.79 8.70
CA LEU A 37 43.40 -48.10 8.19
C LEU A 37 42.33 -48.08 9.29
N GLU A 38 42.66 -48.49 10.52
CA GLU A 38 41.74 -48.38 11.66
C GLU A 38 41.44 -46.92 11.99
N THR A 39 42.45 -46.05 11.93
CA THR A 39 42.30 -44.61 12.14
C THR A 39 41.45 -43.98 11.02
N GLU A 40 41.68 -44.37 9.76
CA GLU A 40 40.88 -43.88 8.63
C GLU A 40 39.42 -44.32 8.73
N ASN A 41 39.16 -45.57 9.13
CA ASN A 41 37.79 -46.07 9.32
C ASN A 41 37.05 -45.31 10.41
N GLN A 42 37.69 -45.02 11.55
CA GLN A 42 37.08 -44.22 12.62
C GLN A 42 36.68 -42.82 12.12
N GLN A 43 37.55 -42.17 11.33
CA GLN A 43 37.22 -40.87 10.73
C GLN A 43 36.08 -40.95 9.72
N LEU A 44 35.98 -42.06 8.97
CA LEU A 44 34.87 -42.28 8.05
C LEU A 44 33.56 -42.51 8.79
N GLU A 45 33.57 -43.27 9.88
CA GLU A 45 32.40 -43.48 10.75
C GLU A 45 31.88 -42.15 11.31
N GLU A 46 32.75 -41.31 11.88
CA GLU A 46 32.36 -39.98 12.39
C GLU A 46 31.76 -39.07 11.29
N ARG A 47 32.29 -39.16 10.07
CA ARG A 47 31.77 -38.42 8.92
C ARG A 47 30.40 -38.93 8.47
N VAL A 48 30.17 -40.24 8.52
CA VAL A 48 28.86 -40.83 8.22
C VAL A 48 27.84 -40.37 9.25
N ASP A 49 28.15 -40.45 10.54
CA ASP A 49 27.26 -39.98 11.62
C ASP A 49 26.89 -38.50 11.44
N THR A 50 27.86 -37.67 11.05
CA THR A 50 27.62 -36.25 10.76
C THR A 50 26.67 -36.06 9.58
N LEU A 51 26.88 -36.81 8.48
CA LEU A 51 26.03 -36.72 7.28
C LEU A 51 24.61 -37.23 7.54
N GLU A 52 24.45 -38.26 8.38
CA GLU A 52 23.15 -38.77 8.80
C GLU A 52 22.39 -37.68 9.58
N ALA A 53 23.04 -37.03 10.55
CA ALA A 53 22.43 -35.94 11.31
C ALA A 53 22.06 -34.72 10.43
N GLU A 54 22.90 -34.35 9.45
CA GLU A 54 22.57 -33.30 8.48
C GLU A 54 21.38 -33.68 7.60
N THR A 55 21.27 -34.96 7.22
CA THR A 55 20.16 -35.47 6.41
C THR A 55 18.85 -35.41 7.18
N ASP A 56 18.84 -35.82 8.45
CA ASP A 56 17.66 -35.73 9.33
C ASP A 56 17.19 -34.28 9.50
N GLN A 57 18.13 -33.34 9.66
CA GLN A 57 17.81 -31.91 9.76
C GLN A 57 17.21 -31.36 8.45
N LEU A 58 17.73 -31.79 7.31
CA LEU A 58 17.21 -31.40 6.01
C LEU A 58 15.80 -31.96 5.79
N GLU A 59 15.54 -33.21 6.16
CA GLU A 59 14.22 -33.84 6.07
C GLU A 59 13.19 -33.06 6.92
N ALA A 60 13.52 -32.75 8.17
CA ALA A 60 12.66 -31.93 9.02
C ALA A 60 12.37 -30.53 8.42
N THR A 61 13.39 -29.90 7.83
CA THR A 61 13.22 -28.60 7.17
C THR A 61 12.29 -28.69 5.95
N VAL A 62 12.38 -29.77 5.18
CA VAL A 62 11.51 -30.02 4.02
C VAL A 62 10.07 -30.23 4.46
N ASP A 63 9.85 -30.98 5.54
CA ASP A 63 8.51 -31.21 6.10
C ASP A 63 7.87 -29.91 6.60
N ASP A 64 8.60 -29.09 7.36
CA ASP A 64 8.12 -27.77 7.81
C ASP A 64 7.77 -26.85 6.63
N GLN A 65 8.58 -26.89 5.56
CA GLN A 65 8.31 -26.13 4.34
C GLN A 65 7.05 -26.65 3.62
N ALA A 66 6.85 -27.96 3.57
CA ALA A 66 5.66 -28.56 2.97
C ALA A 66 4.39 -28.15 3.71
N GLU A 67 4.40 -28.16 5.05
CA GLU A 67 3.28 -27.68 5.87
C GLU A 67 2.98 -26.19 5.62
N THR A 68 4.03 -25.37 5.55
CA THR A 68 3.91 -23.93 5.25
C THR A 68 3.28 -23.69 3.88
N ILE A 69 3.71 -24.43 2.86
CA ILE A 69 3.17 -24.33 1.50
C ILE A 69 1.68 -24.70 1.48
N GLU A 70 1.29 -25.76 2.17
CA GLU A 70 -0.11 -26.19 2.24
C GLU A 70 -0.98 -25.12 2.93
N SER A 71 -0.51 -24.53 4.03
CA SER A 71 -1.18 -23.41 4.68
C SER A 71 -1.37 -22.23 3.72
N HIS A 72 -0.33 -21.86 2.97
CA HIS A 72 -0.43 -20.78 1.97
C HIS A 72 -1.41 -21.11 0.84
N HIS A 73 -1.52 -22.37 0.41
CA HIS A 73 -2.52 -22.79 -0.57
C HIS A 73 -3.94 -22.60 -0.06
N VAL A 74 -4.21 -22.94 1.20
CA VAL A 74 -5.51 -22.70 1.85
C VAL A 74 -5.84 -21.21 1.89
N ASP A 75 -4.90 -20.37 2.32
CA ASP A 75 -5.08 -18.92 2.37
C ASP A 75 -5.36 -18.33 0.98
N LEU A 76 -4.61 -18.76 -0.05
CA LEU A 76 -4.83 -18.33 -1.43
C LEU A 76 -6.21 -18.72 -1.96
N ALA A 77 -6.71 -19.90 -1.60
CA ALA A 77 -8.06 -20.32 -1.95
C ALA A 77 -9.13 -19.42 -1.27
N GLU A 78 -8.93 -19.07 0.00
CA GLU A 78 -9.80 -18.14 0.72
C GLU A 78 -9.79 -16.75 0.10
N TYR A 79 -8.60 -16.19 -0.17
CA TYR A 79 -8.47 -14.88 -0.82
C TYR A 79 -9.14 -14.86 -2.19
N THR A 80 -8.98 -15.92 -2.97
CA THR A 80 -9.63 -16.06 -4.28
C THR A 80 -11.16 -16.05 -4.14
N ALA A 81 -11.72 -16.77 -3.15
CA ALA A 81 -13.15 -16.75 -2.89
C ALA A 81 -13.65 -15.37 -2.44
N ARG A 82 -12.87 -14.68 -1.60
CA ARG A 82 -13.17 -13.32 -1.13
C ARG A 82 -13.16 -12.30 -2.28
N VAL A 83 -12.19 -12.38 -3.20
CA VAL A 83 -12.13 -11.51 -4.37
C VAL A 83 -13.36 -11.72 -5.26
N ARG A 84 -13.72 -12.97 -5.58
CA ARG A 84 -14.94 -13.27 -6.36
C ARG A 84 -16.19 -12.68 -5.71
N LYS A 85 -16.31 -12.79 -4.39
CA LYS A 85 -17.44 -12.18 -3.66
C LYS A 85 -17.45 -10.67 -3.78
N LEU A 86 -16.31 -10.01 -3.64
CA LEU A 86 -16.20 -8.55 -3.81
C LEU A 86 -16.54 -8.10 -5.23
N GLU A 87 -16.10 -8.84 -6.25
CA GLU A 87 -16.44 -8.57 -7.65
C GLU A 87 -17.96 -8.64 -7.87
N THR A 88 -18.62 -9.70 -7.40
CA THR A 88 -20.08 -9.82 -7.53
C THR A 88 -20.84 -8.71 -6.81
N ASN A 89 -20.36 -8.30 -5.63
CA ASN A 89 -20.94 -7.20 -4.87
C ASN A 89 -20.74 -5.86 -5.59
N TYR A 90 -19.55 -5.61 -6.13
CA TYR A 90 -19.23 -4.41 -6.89
C TYR A 90 -20.13 -4.29 -8.12
N GLU A 91 -20.27 -5.37 -8.88
CA GLU A 91 -21.14 -5.38 -10.07
C GLU A 91 -22.60 -5.11 -9.70
N SER A 92 -23.09 -5.74 -8.64
CA SER A 92 -24.45 -5.52 -8.13
C SER A 92 -24.66 -4.06 -7.69
N ALA A 93 -23.69 -3.47 -6.99
CA ALA A 93 -23.75 -2.07 -6.58
C ALA A 93 -23.64 -1.10 -7.76
N HIS A 94 -22.82 -1.44 -8.76
CA HIS A 94 -22.68 -0.67 -9.99
C HIS A 94 -23.98 -0.61 -10.78
N GLU A 95 -24.63 -1.76 -10.96
CA GLU A 95 -25.93 -1.88 -11.62
C GLU A 95 -27.03 -1.16 -10.82
N HIS A 96 -27.02 -1.26 -9.49
CA HIS A 96 -27.96 -0.52 -8.65
C HIS A 96 -27.80 0.99 -8.80
N ARG A 97 -26.56 1.50 -8.77
CA ARG A 97 -26.24 2.92 -9.00
C ARG A 97 -26.71 3.37 -10.39
N LYS A 98 -26.49 2.57 -11.42
CA LYS A 98 -26.93 2.87 -12.79
C LYS A 98 -28.45 2.97 -12.89
N ARG A 99 -29.19 2.04 -12.25
CA ARG A 99 -30.66 2.10 -12.17
C ARG A 99 -31.14 3.34 -11.44
N LEU A 100 -30.54 3.68 -10.30
CA LEU A 100 -30.88 4.90 -9.56
C LEU A 100 -30.61 6.16 -10.40
N GLN A 101 -29.51 6.21 -11.14
CA GLN A 101 -29.22 7.33 -12.05
C GLN A 101 -30.27 7.47 -13.14
N GLN A 102 -30.72 6.35 -13.71
CA GLN A 102 -31.78 6.36 -14.71
C GLN A 102 -33.12 6.82 -14.11
N GLN A 103 -33.51 6.27 -12.96
CA GLN A 103 -34.74 6.69 -12.25
C GLN A 103 -34.71 8.17 -11.88
N PHE A 104 -33.56 8.69 -11.44
CA PHE A 104 -33.39 10.11 -11.16
C PHE A 104 -33.55 10.95 -12.43
N HIS A 105 -32.97 10.52 -13.55
CA HIS A 105 -33.13 11.23 -14.82
C HIS A 105 -34.60 11.27 -15.26
N GLU A 106 -35.31 10.14 -15.21
CA GLU A 106 -36.73 10.03 -15.57
C GLU A 106 -37.59 10.98 -14.70
N LEU A 107 -37.37 10.99 -13.38
CA LEU A 107 -38.07 11.91 -12.47
C LEU A 107 -37.70 13.39 -12.69
N THR A 108 -36.45 13.68 -13.06
CA THR A 108 -36.01 15.05 -13.36
C THR A 108 -36.60 15.54 -14.69
N THR A 109 -36.83 14.64 -15.65
CA THR A 109 -37.42 15.02 -16.95
C THR A 109 -38.94 15.14 -16.92
N ASP A 110 -39.65 14.39 -16.07
CA ASP A 110 -41.12 14.47 -15.98
C ASP A 110 -41.60 15.73 -15.22
N ASP A 111 -40.79 16.30 -14.32
CA ASP A 111 -41.14 17.54 -13.57
C ASP A 111 -40.62 18.83 -14.25
N ILE A 112 -39.91 18.76 -15.38
CA ILE A 112 -39.39 19.93 -16.12
C ILE A 112 -40.01 20.00 -17.51
N ALA A 113 -41.31 20.25 -17.54
CA ALA A 113 -41.97 20.96 -18.63
C ALA A 113 -42.20 22.44 -18.26
N THR A 114 -41.21 23.09 -17.65
CA THR A 114 -41.21 24.54 -17.41
C THR A 114 -39.78 25.05 -17.20
N SER A 115 -39.34 25.93 -18.12
CA SER A 115 -38.13 26.79 -18.10
C SER A 115 -36.76 26.11 -17.91
N GLU A 116 -36.10 25.81 -19.03
CA GLU A 116 -34.77 25.19 -19.14
C GLU A 116 -33.56 26.07 -18.73
N ASP A 117 -33.74 27.28 -18.20
CA ASP A 117 -32.64 28.28 -18.16
C ASP A 117 -31.85 28.45 -16.84
N ASP A 118 -32.26 27.91 -15.68
CA ASP A 118 -31.67 28.39 -14.41
C ASP A 118 -30.86 27.38 -13.57
N VAL A 119 -31.08 26.05 -13.69
CA VAL A 119 -30.47 25.08 -12.74
C VAL A 119 -29.24 24.35 -13.30
N THR A 120 -28.90 24.53 -14.57
CA THR A 120 -27.66 23.99 -15.17
C THR A 120 -26.46 24.94 -15.10
N SER A 121 -26.64 26.16 -14.56
CA SER A 121 -25.62 27.22 -14.55
C SER A 121 -24.67 27.17 -13.34
N LEU A 122 -25.07 26.54 -12.22
CA LEU A 122 -24.27 26.57 -11.00
C LEU A 122 -23.17 25.50 -10.96
N SER A 123 -21.93 25.92 -10.72
CA SER A 123 -20.81 25.01 -10.48
C SER A 123 -21.03 24.19 -9.20
N PRO A 124 -20.48 22.96 -9.10
CA PRO A 124 -20.59 22.17 -7.88
C PRO A 124 -20.10 22.89 -6.61
N LEU A 125 -19.16 23.83 -6.75
CA LEU A 125 -18.70 24.66 -5.65
C LEU A 125 -19.75 25.68 -5.22
N GLN A 126 -20.46 26.30 -6.17
CA GLN A 126 -21.56 27.22 -5.89
C GLN A 126 -22.74 26.49 -5.21
N GLN A 127 -23.07 25.28 -5.66
CA GLN A 127 -24.11 24.45 -5.02
C GLN A 127 -23.77 24.16 -3.55
N VAL A 128 -22.53 23.80 -3.24
CA VAL A 128 -22.07 23.55 -1.86
C VAL A 128 -22.15 24.82 -1.01
N VAL A 129 -21.88 25.99 -1.59
CA VAL A 129 -22.02 27.27 -0.91
C VAL A 129 -23.49 27.60 -0.63
N ALA A 130 -24.38 27.31 -1.57
CA ALA A 130 -25.83 27.52 -1.45
C ALA A 130 -26.56 26.49 -0.55
N PHE A 131 -25.87 25.48 -0.01
CA PHE A 131 -26.50 24.47 0.86
C PHE A 131 -27.19 25.08 2.09
N SER A 132 -28.39 24.58 2.37
CA SER A 132 -29.16 24.89 3.57
C SER A 132 -28.43 24.45 4.84
N LYS A 133 -28.80 25.04 5.99
CA LYS A 133 -28.15 24.74 7.28
C LYS A 133 -28.17 23.25 7.65
N ASP A 134 -29.20 22.53 7.23
CA ASP A 134 -29.36 21.09 7.51
C ASP A 134 -28.45 20.25 6.61
N ALA A 135 -28.39 20.57 5.31
CA ALA A 135 -27.48 19.90 4.37
C ALA A 135 -26.00 20.14 4.72
N VAL A 136 -25.67 21.29 5.31
CA VAL A 136 -24.31 21.59 5.78
C VAL A 136 -23.84 20.63 6.88
N GLN A 137 -24.73 20.03 7.68
CA GLN A 137 -24.31 19.15 8.77
C GLN A 137 -23.70 17.83 8.31
N GLU A 138 -24.15 17.32 7.16
CA GLU A 138 -23.66 16.08 6.55
C GLU A 138 -22.28 16.23 5.88
N LEU A 139 -21.79 17.47 5.71
CA LEU A 139 -20.48 17.70 5.13
C LEU A 139 -19.36 17.24 6.07
N THR A 140 -18.32 16.66 5.48
CA THR A 140 -17.08 16.38 6.19
C THR A 140 -16.46 17.68 6.71
N SER A 141 -15.60 17.57 7.72
CA SER A 141 -14.94 18.74 8.33
C SER A 141 -14.19 19.61 7.29
N ASN A 142 -13.54 18.98 6.31
CA ASN A 142 -12.79 19.69 5.28
C ASN A 142 -13.69 20.35 4.23
N GLU A 143 -14.86 19.78 3.95
CA GLU A 143 -15.85 20.38 3.06
C GLU A 143 -16.50 21.61 3.72
N LYS A 144 -16.83 21.53 5.02
CA LYS A 144 -17.28 22.69 5.82
C LYS A 144 -16.25 23.82 5.84
N ARG A 145 -14.97 23.49 5.88
CA ARG A 145 -13.86 24.45 5.80
C ARG A 145 -13.74 25.06 4.41
N ALA A 146 -13.78 24.24 3.35
CA ALA A 146 -13.74 24.73 1.98
C ALA A 146 -14.94 25.62 1.64
N ARG A 147 -16.15 25.25 2.09
CA ARG A 147 -17.36 26.09 1.97
C ARG A 147 -17.19 27.44 2.65
N TYR A 148 -16.66 27.46 3.87
CA TYR A 148 -16.37 28.70 4.58
C TYR A 148 -15.40 29.59 3.79
N ILE A 149 -14.37 28.97 3.19
CA ILE A 149 -13.40 29.68 2.36
C ILE A 149 -13.99 30.14 1.01
N ALA A 150 -14.94 29.41 0.45
CA ALA A 150 -15.63 29.84 -0.76
C ALA A 150 -16.60 31.00 -0.47
N LYS A 151 -17.28 30.96 0.68
CA LYS A 151 -18.26 31.98 1.10
C LYS A 151 -17.65 33.37 1.33
N GLY A 152 -16.42 33.44 1.84
CA GLY A 152 -15.72 34.70 2.10
C GLY A 152 -14.57 34.97 1.11
N ILE A 153 -14.55 34.34 -0.07
CA ILE A 153 -13.35 34.32 -0.91
C ILE A 153 -12.82 35.73 -1.25
N SER A 154 -13.71 36.71 -1.41
CA SER A 154 -13.36 38.10 -1.70
C SER A 154 -12.70 38.84 -0.53
N ASP A 155 -12.91 38.42 0.71
CA ASP A 155 -12.36 39.08 1.90
C ASP A 155 -10.84 38.87 2.06
N TYR A 156 -10.32 37.75 1.55
CA TYR A 156 -8.91 37.37 1.74
C TYR A 156 -8.17 36.92 0.47
N ALA A 157 -8.85 36.80 -0.68
CA ALA A 157 -8.16 36.53 -1.93
C ALA A 157 -7.50 37.80 -2.49
N THR A 158 -6.28 37.65 -3.00
CA THR A 158 -5.54 38.74 -3.64
C THR A 158 -5.93 38.82 -5.12
N LYS A 159 -6.39 39.99 -5.56
CA LYS A 159 -6.67 40.27 -6.98
C LYS A 159 -5.39 40.25 -7.82
N VAL A 160 -5.44 39.54 -8.94
CA VAL A 160 -4.36 39.38 -9.92
C VAL A 160 -4.94 39.47 -11.34
N PRO A 161 -4.12 39.63 -12.39
CA PRO A 161 -4.62 39.70 -13.77
C PRO A 161 -5.40 38.46 -14.24
N ALA A 162 -5.19 37.31 -13.61
CA ALA A 162 -5.90 36.06 -13.90
C ALA A 162 -7.18 35.85 -13.06
N GLY A 163 -7.59 36.84 -12.26
CA GLY A 163 -8.74 36.77 -11.34
C GLY A 163 -8.33 36.96 -9.87
N TYR A 164 -8.76 36.07 -8.98
CA TYR A 164 -8.49 36.15 -7.55
C TYR A 164 -7.65 34.96 -7.10
N THR A 165 -6.66 35.18 -6.22
CA THR A 165 -5.78 34.10 -5.75
C THR A 165 -5.72 34.00 -4.26
N ILE A 166 -5.76 32.78 -3.76
CA ILE A 166 -5.57 32.46 -2.35
C ILE A 166 -4.47 31.41 -2.20
N ASP A 167 -3.54 31.64 -1.29
CA ASP A 167 -2.42 30.73 -1.04
C ASP A 167 -2.59 29.90 0.24
N SER A 168 -1.71 28.92 0.42
CA SER A 168 -1.81 27.97 1.54
C SER A 168 -1.62 28.64 2.90
N SER A 169 -0.84 29.72 2.97
CA SER A 169 -0.67 30.52 4.19
C SER A 169 -1.93 31.29 4.55
N THR A 170 -2.57 31.94 3.57
CA THR A 170 -3.82 32.67 3.79
C THR A 170 -4.93 31.72 4.20
N ILE A 171 -5.08 30.57 3.54
CA ILE A 171 -6.04 29.53 3.95
C ILE A 171 -5.81 29.08 5.40
N SER A 172 -4.55 28.81 5.77
CA SER A 172 -4.22 28.41 7.14
C SER A 172 -4.61 29.46 8.17
N THR A 173 -4.34 30.74 7.87
CA THR A 173 -4.69 31.88 8.74
C THR A 173 -6.21 32.04 8.89
N VAL A 174 -6.96 31.95 7.79
CA VAL A 174 -8.43 32.07 7.78
C VAL A 174 -9.06 30.93 8.58
N LEU A 175 -8.58 29.70 8.39
CA LEU A 175 -9.08 28.54 9.13
C LEU A 175 -8.70 28.58 10.61
N ARG A 176 -7.51 29.08 10.96
CA ARG A 176 -7.13 29.29 12.37
C ARG A 176 -8.02 30.31 13.07
N SER A 177 -8.42 31.37 12.37
CA SER A 177 -9.37 32.36 12.88
C SER A 177 -10.75 31.74 13.15
N LYS A 178 -11.20 30.83 12.26
CA LYS A 178 -12.48 30.15 12.38
C LYS A 178 -12.50 29.06 13.47
N ASP A 179 -11.53 28.15 13.43
CA ASP A 179 -11.51 26.93 14.26
C ASP A 179 -10.78 27.16 15.60
N GLY A 180 -10.12 28.31 15.79
CA GLY A 180 -9.35 28.65 16.99
C GLY A 180 -7.95 27.98 17.05
N GLU A 181 -7.69 26.99 16.20
CA GLU A 181 -6.43 26.25 16.14
C GLU A 181 -5.86 26.20 14.72
N SER A 182 -4.52 26.15 14.62
CA SER A 182 -3.83 26.09 13.33
C SER A 182 -4.09 24.73 12.66
N PRO A 183 -4.64 24.69 11.44
CA PRO A 183 -4.86 23.44 10.74
C PRO A 183 -3.55 22.77 10.32
N HIS A 184 -3.53 21.44 10.26
CA HIS A 184 -2.42 20.70 9.67
C HIS A 184 -2.21 21.06 8.20
N THR A 185 -0.97 20.99 7.71
CA THR A 185 -0.61 21.26 6.32
C THR A 185 -1.36 20.38 5.31
N GLU A 186 -1.67 19.15 5.69
CA GLU A 186 -2.49 18.22 4.92
C GLU A 186 -3.96 18.67 4.84
N THR A 187 -4.50 19.25 5.92
CA THR A 187 -5.86 19.82 5.94
C THR A 187 -5.97 20.98 4.95
N VAL A 188 -5.00 21.89 4.95
CA VAL A 188 -4.93 23.00 3.98
C VAL A 188 -4.85 22.48 2.55
N SER A 189 -4.07 21.42 2.30
CA SER A 189 -3.95 20.82 0.97
C SER A 189 -5.28 20.21 0.50
N ARG A 190 -5.97 19.44 1.36
CA ARG A 190 -7.28 18.84 1.06
C ARG A 190 -8.33 19.91 0.76
N VAL A 191 -8.31 21.02 1.49
CA VAL A 191 -9.22 22.16 1.26
C VAL A 191 -8.94 22.82 -0.09
N MET A 192 -7.68 23.05 -0.45
CA MET A 192 -7.31 23.58 -1.76
C MET A 192 -7.71 22.65 -2.91
N GLU A 193 -7.54 21.35 -2.73
CA GLU A 193 -7.95 20.34 -3.71
C GLU A 193 -9.47 20.28 -3.85
N PHE A 194 -10.21 20.44 -2.75
CA PHE A 194 -11.67 20.55 -2.79
C PHE A 194 -12.10 21.77 -3.61
N LEU A 195 -11.57 22.95 -3.31
CA LEU A 195 -11.91 24.19 -4.05
C LEU A 195 -11.65 24.02 -5.55
N ASN A 196 -10.52 23.44 -5.94
CA ASN A 196 -10.19 23.20 -7.34
C ASN A 196 -11.09 22.14 -8.00
N ARG A 197 -11.36 21.04 -7.31
CA ARG A 197 -12.15 19.92 -7.85
C ARG A 197 -13.61 20.31 -8.06
N PHE A 198 -14.19 21.05 -7.12
CA PHE A 198 -15.60 21.45 -7.17
C PHE A 198 -15.82 22.72 -7.98
N GLY A 199 -14.82 23.61 -8.08
CA GLY A 199 -14.90 24.78 -8.95
C GLY A 199 -14.76 24.44 -10.44
N LYS A 200 -14.29 23.24 -10.81
CA LYS A 200 -14.09 22.83 -12.21
C LYS A 200 -13.33 23.93 -12.99
N ASP A 201 -13.89 24.44 -14.09
CA ASP A 201 -13.27 25.42 -14.97
C ASP A 201 -13.17 26.83 -14.37
N GLU A 202 -13.89 27.10 -13.27
CA GLU A 202 -13.87 28.37 -12.54
C GLU A 202 -12.63 28.53 -11.65
N THR A 203 -11.91 27.44 -11.41
CA THR A 203 -10.79 27.40 -10.46
C THR A 203 -9.59 26.66 -11.01
N LYS A 204 -8.40 27.08 -10.59
CA LYS A 204 -7.15 26.42 -10.97
C LYS A 204 -6.13 26.38 -9.85
N LEU A 205 -5.72 25.17 -9.47
CA LEU A 205 -4.64 24.95 -8.53
C LEU A 205 -3.28 25.06 -9.23
N VAL A 206 -2.46 26.00 -8.79
CA VAL A 206 -1.12 26.26 -9.34
C VAL A 206 -0.07 26.26 -8.24
N LYS A 207 1.16 25.87 -8.57
CA LYS A 207 2.32 25.97 -7.66
C LYS A 207 3.31 26.98 -8.22
N ARG A 208 3.62 28.03 -7.45
CA ARG A 208 4.61 29.05 -7.82
C ARG A 208 5.58 29.30 -6.67
N ARG A 209 6.89 29.30 -6.96
CA ARG A 209 7.97 29.54 -5.98
C ARG A 209 7.78 28.70 -4.70
N GLY A 210 7.46 27.41 -4.86
CA GLY A 210 7.25 26.48 -3.75
C GLY A 210 5.88 26.54 -3.06
N THR A 211 5.06 27.57 -3.31
CA THR A 211 3.77 27.79 -2.64
C THR A 211 2.59 27.37 -3.53
N LYS A 212 1.64 26.60 -2.98
CA LYS A 212 0.38 26.24 -3.67
C LYS A 212 -0.60 27.41 -3.60
N ARG A 213 -1.34 27.66 -4.68
CA ARG A 213 -2.35 28.72 -4.80
C ARG A 213 -3.54 28.22 -5.59
N VAL A 214 -4.75 28.56 -5.16
CA VAL A 214 -5.97 28.39 -5.97
C VAL A 214 -6.28 29.74 -6.62
N VAL A 215 -6.43 29.73 -7.94
CA VAL A 215 -6.84 30.88 -8.75
C VAL A 215 -8.32 30.72 -9.07
N PHE A 216 -9.14 31.71 -8.75
CA PHE A 216 -10.54 31.83 -9.11
C PHE A 216 -10.67 32.83 -10.26
N THR A 217 -11.54 32.57 -11.24
CA THR A 217 -11.90 33.59 -12.24
C THR A 217 -12.68 34.72 -11.57
N GLU A 218 -12.73 35.91 -12.19
CA GLU A 218 -13.55 37.01 -11.65
C GLU A 218 -15.04 36.63 -11.59
N GLN A 219 -15.51 35.88 -12.60
CA GLN A 219 -16.87 35.36 -12.65
C GLN A 219 -17.14 34.40 -11.48
N ALA A 220 -16.22 33.48 -11.20
CA ALA A 220 -16.35 32.54 -10.10
C ALA A 220 -16.56 33.23 -8.74
N VAL A 221 -15.84 34.33 -8.50
CA VAL A 221 -15.99 35.09 -7.25
C VAL A 221 -17.34 35.80 -7.21
N ALA A 222 -17.77 36.42 -8.31
CA ALA A 222 -19.07 37.08 -8.40
C ALA A 222 -20.24 36.10 -8.18
N ASP A 223 -20.14 34.89 -8.73
CA ASP A 223 -21.17 33.86 -8.59
C ASP A 223 -21.18 33.23 -7.18
N LEU A 224 -20.02 33.12 -6.54
CA LEU A 224 -19.96 32.72 -5.12
C LEU A 224 -20.52 33.82 -4.22
N GLU A 225 -20.30 35.09 -4.55
CA GLU A 225 -20.92 36.22 -3.83
C GLU A 225 -22.44 36.28 -4.03
N SER A 226 -22.96 35.97 -5.23
CA SER A 226 -24.40 35.92 -5.45
C SER A 226 -25.05 34.76 -4.68
N ALA A 227 -24.47 33.56 -4.74
CA ALA A 227 -24.94 32.37 -4.02
C ALA A 227 -24.91 32.54 -2.50
N THR A 228 -24.02 33.39 -1.96
CA THR A 228 -23.96 33.69 -0.53
C THR A 228 -24.93 34.77 -0.08
N ASN A 229 -25.35 35.66 -0.99
CA ASN A 229 -26.33 36.70 -0.71
C ASN A 229 -27.77 36.17 -0.82
N GLU A 230 -28.02 35.13 -1.61
CA GLU A 230 -29.30 34.43 -1.64
C GLU A 230 -29.69 33.80 -0.29
N ASP A 231 -28.71 33.52 0.61
CA ASP A 231 -28.97 33.15 2.01
C ASP A 231 -29.76 34.22 2.81
N THR A 232 -29.88 35.46 2.29
CA THR A 232 -30.64 36.55 2.93
C THR A 232 -32.00 36.87 2.30
N ARG A 233 -32.41 36.19 1.23
CA ARG A 233 -33.82 36.24 0.80
C ARG A 233 -34.61 35.21 1.58
N SER A 234 -35.43 35.76 2.46
CA SER A 234 -36.39 35.07 3.31
C SER A 234 -37.05 33.88 2.64
N ILE A 235 -37.25 32.84 3.46
CA ILE A 235 -38.23 31.72 3.50
C ILE A 235 -39.54 31.86 2.68
N THR A 236 -39.84 33.01 2.11
CA THR A 236 -41.03 33.30 1.30
C THR A 236 -40.94 32.81 -0.15
N ASP A 237 -39.75 32.58 -0.72
CA ASP A 237 -39.63 32.13 -2.13
C ASP A 237 -39.73 30.60 -2.31
N VAL A 238 -39.47 29.82 -1.25
CA VAL A 238 -39.64 28.34 -1.31
C VAL A 238 -41.13 27.94 -1.30
N VAL A 239 -42.02 28.81 -0.80
CA VAL A 239 -43.46 28.52 -0.70
C VAL A 239 -44.24 29.00 -1.94
N MET A 240 -43.71 29.93 -2.73
CA MET A 240 -44.35 30.36 -3.98
C MET A 240 -44.03 29.46 -5.18
N TRP A 241 -42.98 28.63 -5.09
CA TRP A 241 -42.60 27.70 -6.16
C TRP A 241 -43.41 26.37 -6.17
N TRP A 242 -44.44 26.23 -5.33
CA TRP A 242 -45.43 25.14 -5.42
C TRP A 242 -46.80 25.60 -5.95
N ARG A 243 -46.89 26.83 -6.45
CA ARG A 243 -48.04 27.31 -7.21
C ARG A 243 -47.60 28.35 -8.24
N GLN A 244 -47.20 27.89 -9.42
CA GLN A 244 -47.77 28.38 -10.68
C GLN A 244 -47.34 27.48 -11.83
#